data_AF-A0A2V7KQE6-F1
#
_entry.id   AF-A0A2V7KQE6-F1
#
_cell.length_a   1.000
_cell.length_b   1.000
_cell.length_c   1.000
_cell.angle_alpha   90.00
_cell.angle_beta   90.00
_cell.angle_gamma   90.00
#
_symmetry.space_group_name_H-M   'P 1'
#
loop_
_entity.id
_entity.type
_entity.pdbx_description
1 polymer ?
#
loop_
_entity_poly.entity_id
_entity_poly.type
_entity_poly.pdbx_seq_one_letter_code
_entity_poly.pdbx_strand_id
1 'polypeptide(L)'
;MPVIPYTLRITCLWREFPLHITLSTHRTKRLMKRSNWITLAVVAAVIALFFYMSTARANQECRVCVEFQGRSNCATAAGSTVAEATQTAHSTACGPVARGMNETIACGNRAPLSVQCGRRR
;
A
#
# COMPACT_ATOMS: atom_id res chain seq x y z
N MET A 1 41.17 -10.35 9.15
CA MET A 1 40.83 -9.04 8.56
C MET A 1 39.41 -8.69 9.02
N PRO A 2 39.17 -7.47 9.55
CA PRO A 2 37.97 -7.07 10.30
C PRO A 2 36.80 -6.84 9.32
N VAL A 3 35.52 -6.69 9.69
CA VAL A 3 34.90 -5.44 10.18
C VAL A 3 33.50 -5.74 10.77
N ILE A 4 33.37 -5.52 12.09
CA ILE A 4 32.24 -4.97 12.86
C ILE A 4 30.84 -5.68 12.81
N PRO A 5 30.38 -6.25 13.95
CA PRO A 5 28.97 -6.50 14.21
C PRO A 5 28.26 -5.20 14.65
N TYR A 6 27.29 -4.72 13.87
CA TYR A 6 26.56 -3.46 14.14
C TYR A 6 25.31 -3.63 15.02
N THR A 7 25.09 -4.79 15.64
CA THR A 7 23.83 -5.12 16.34
C THR A 7 23.73 -4.61 17.78
N LEU A 8 24.72 -3.89 18.31
CA LEU A 8 24.75 -3.50 19.74
C LEU A 8 24.92 -1.99 20.00
N ARG A 9 24.47 -1.13 19.08
CA ARG A 9 24.54 0.34 19.28
C ARG A 9 23.32 1.14 18.83
N ILE A 10 22.14 0.52 18.70
CA ILE A 10 20.91 1.23 18.29
C ILE A 10 19.93 1.46 19.47
N THR A 11 20.13 0.82 20.62
CA THR A 11 19.26 1.00 21.79
C THR A 11 19.50 2.27 22.60
N CYS A 12 20.55 3.07 22.33
CA CYS A 12 20.84 4.27 23.12
C CYS A 12 20.71 5.61 22.38
N LEU A 13 20.34 5.64 21.09
CA LEU A 13 20.15 6.91 20.35
C LEU A 13 18.69 7.39 20.27
N TRP A 14 17.76 6.73 20.98
CA TRP A 14 16.35 7.12 21.07
C TRP A 14 15.99 7.71 22.45
N ARG A 15 16.93 8.43 23.09
CA ARG A 15 16.65 9.16 24.34
C ARG A 15 16.27 10.63 24.13
N GLU A 16 16.36 11.13 22.89
CA GLU A 16 16.10 12.54 22.51
C GLU A 16 15.21 12.72 21.27
N PHE A 17 14.39 11.72 20.92
CA PHE A 17 13.16 12.05 20.19
C PHE A 17 12.11 12.39 21.23
N PRO A 18 11.72 13.68 21.40
CA PRO A 18 10.55 14.01 22.17
C PRO A 18 9.39 13.31 21.48
N LEU A 19 8.98 12.21 22.10
CA LEU A 19 7.76 11.48 21.86
C LEU A 19 6.62 12.41 22.28
N HIS A 20 6.41 13.46 21.49
CA HIS A 20 5.19 14.25 21.46
C HIS A 20 4.17 13.58 20.52
N ILE A 21 4.26 12.25 20.38
CA ILE A 21 3.04 11.43 20.35
C ILE A 21 2.46 11.56 21.75
N THR A 22 1.84 12.71 21.99
CA THR A 22 0.76 12.80 22.94
C THR A 22 -0.25 11.78 22.44
N LEU A 23 -0.14 10.56 22.97
CA LEU A 23 -1.28 9.74 23.35
C LEU A 23 -2.08 10.61 24.33
N SER A 24 -2.72 11.63 23.77
CA SER A 24 -3.88 12.25 24.31
C SER A 24 -4.87 11.11 24.29
N THR A 25 -4.88 10.39 25.41
CA THR A 25 -6.06 9.75 25.97
C THR A 25 -7.14 10.81 25.85
N HIS A 26 -7.77 10.82 24.69
CA HIS A 26 -8.86 11.72 24.36
C HIS A 26 -9.96 11.24 25.26
N ARG A 27 -9.94 11.81 26.47
CA ARG A 27 -10.90 11.63 27.53
C ARG A 27 -12.24 11.73 26.82
N THR A 28 -12.89 10.59 26.64
CA THR A 28 -14.25 10.51 26.14
C THR A 28 -15.14 11.12 27.22
N LYS A 29 -15.05 12.44 27.38
CA LYS A 29 -16.05 13.22 28.08
C LYS A 29 -17.24 13.29 27.13
N ARG A 30 -18.10 12.28 27.28
CA ARG A 30 -19.53 12.41 27.00
C ARG A 30 -20.03 13.67 27.70
N LEU A 31 -20.07 14.80 27.00
CA LEU A 31 -20.98 15.92 27.24
C LEU A 31 -20.94 16.79 25.96
N MET A 32 -21.97 16.68 25.14
CA MET A 32 -22.05 17.32 23.82
C MET A 32 -22.22 18.83 23.97
N LYS A 33 -21.12 19.56 24.14
CA LYS A 33 -21.08 20.98 23.78
C LYS A 33 -21.00 21.03 22.26
N ARG A 34 -21.94 21.73 21.60
CA ARG A 34 -22.08 21.79 20.12
C ARG A 34 -20.73 21.96 19.39
N SER A 35 -19.83 22.72 19.98
CA SER A 35 -18.46 22.96 19.52
C SER A 35 -17.61 21.68 19.34
N ASN A 36 -17.71 20.68 20.22
CA ASN A 36 -16.93 19.43 20.10
C ASN A 36 -17.46 18.47 19.02
N TRP A 37 -18.74 18.62 18.64
CA TRP A 37 -19.31 17.84 17.56
C TRP A 37 -18.91 18.41 16.19
N ILE A 38 -18.78 19.74 16.11
CA ILE A 38 -18.29 20.44 14.92
C ILE A 38 -16.85 20.03 14.64
N THR A 39 -15.97 20.03 15.66
CA THR A 39 -14.57 19.60 15.47
C THR A 39 -14.47 18.15 15.01
N LEU A 40 -15.26 17.24 15.60
CA LEU A 40 -15.30 15.84 15.17
C LEU A 40 -15.79 15.70 13.71
N ALA A 41 -16.83 16.44 13.34
CA ALA A 41 -17.37 16.43 11.98
C ALA A 41 -16.35 16.94 10.96
N VAL A 42 -15.61 18.01 11.27
CA VAL A 42 -14.56 18.56 10.40
C VAL A 42 -13.43 17.55 10.21
N VAL A 43 -12.96 16.93 11.30
CA VAL A 43 -11.89 15.90 11.21
C VAL A 43 -12.34 14.71 10.38
N ALA A 44 -13.55 14.20 10.60
CA ALA A 44 -14.11 13.10 9.81
C ALA A 44 -14.24 13.47 8.33
N ALA A 45 -14.69 14.69 8.02
CA ALA A 45 -14.81 15.18 6.64
C ALA A 45 -13.44 15.28 5.95
N VAL A 46 -12.41 15.77 6.63
CA VAL A 46 -11.04 15.85 6.09
C VAL A 46 -10.52 14.44 5.79
N ILE A 47 -10.65 13.50 6.74
CA ILE A 47 -10.23 12.11 6.53
C ILE A 47 -10.93 11.51 5.30
N ALA A 48 -12.26 11.64 5.22
CA ALA A 48 -13.04 11.15 4.09
C ALA A 48 -12.59 11.77 2.76
N LEU A 49 -12.30 13.08 2.74
CA LEU A 49 -11.81 13.78 1.56
C LEU A 49 -10.43 13.26 1.11
N PHE A 50 -9.51 13.03 2.04
CA PHE A 50 -8.19 12.46 1.75
C PHE A 50 -8.29 11.06 1.12
N PHE A 51 -9.16 10.20 1.67
CA PHE A 51 -9.41 8.88 1.10
C PHE A 51 -10.05 8.99 -0.29
N TYR A 52 -11.04 9.87 -0.46
CA TYR A 52 -11.70 10.10 -1.74
C TYR A 52 -10.71 10.55 -2.81
N MET A 53 -9.86 11.54 -2.50
CA MET A 53 -8.84 12.04 -3.44
C MET A 53 -7.76 11.00 -3.75
N SER A 54 -7.42 10.14 -2.79
CA SER A 54 -6.43 9.07 -2.99
C SER A 54 -6.99 7.96 -3.88
N THR A 55 -8.24 7.53 -3.65
CA THR A 55 -8.86 6.44 -4.41
C THR A 55 -9.38 6.89 -5.77
N ALA A 56 -9.85 8.14 -5.91
CA ALA A 56 -10.29 8.70 -7.20
C ALA A 56 -9.18 8.73 -8.27
N ARG A 57 -7.91 8.69 -7.84
CA ARG A 57 -6.77 8.57 -8.75
C ARG A 57 -6.67 7.18 -9.39
N ALA A 58 -7.21 6.12 -8.79
CA ALA A 58 -7.13 4.75 -9.29
C ALA A 58 -8.31 4.40 -10.21
N ASN A 59 -8.47 5.16 -11.30
CA ASN A 59 -9.62 5.05 -12.21
C ASN A 59 -9.45 3.94 -13.27
N GLN A 60 -8.22 3.45 -13.46
CA GLN A 60 -7.91 2.41 -14.46
C GLN A 60 -7.70 1.09 -13.75
N GLU A 61 -8.43 0.05 -14.14
CA GLU A 61 -8.27 -1.30 -13.62
C GLU A 61 -7.75 -2.22 -14.72
N CYS A 62 -6.61 -2.85 -14.48
CA CYS A 62 -5.99 -3.78 -15.42
C CYS A 62 -5.92 -5.16 -14.78
N ARG A 63 -6.41 -6.15 -15.53
CA ARG A 63 -6.29 -7.57 -15.23
C ARG A 63 -5.18 -8.16 -16.08
N VAL A 64 -4.20 -8.77 -15.42
CA VAL A 64 -3.03 -9.37 -16.07
C VAL A 64 -2.94 -10.83 -15.66
N CYS A 65 -2.81 -11.71 -16.64
CA CYS A 65 -2.58 -13.14 -16.42
C CYS A 65 -1.16 -13.50 -16.83
N VAL A 66 -0.47 -14.22 -15.94
CA VAL A 66 0.89 -14.72 -16.17
C VAL A 66 0.90 -16.23 -16.09
N GLU A 67 1.84 -16.85 -16.80
CA GLU A 67 2.12 -18.27 -16.69
C GLU A 67 3.61 -18.46 -16.42
N PHE A 68 3.90 -19.19 -15.34
CA PHE A 68 5.27 -19.41 -14.89
C PHE A 68 5.40 -20.84 -14.34
N GLN A 69 6.34 -21.61 -14.90
CA GLN A 69 6.63 -23.00 -14.52
C GLN A 69 5.39 -23.92 -14.45
N GLY A 70 4.52 -23.84 -15.46
CA GLY A 70 3.31 -24.68 -15.56
C GLY A 70 2.18 -24.27 -14.59
N ARG A 71 2.29 -23.09 -13.97
CA ARG A 71 1.24 -22.49 -13.15
C ARG A 71 0.83 -21.17 -13.77
N SER A 72 -0.47 -20.98 -13.98
CA SER A 72 -1.03 -19.71 -14.41
C SER A 72 -1.77 -19.03 -13.26
N ASN A 73 -1.66 -17.71 -13.18
CA ASN A 73 -2.44 -16.91 -12.24
C ASN A 73 -2.76 -15.54 -12.84
N CYS A 74 -3.93 -15.02 -12.49
CA CYS A 74 -4.42 -13.73 -12.93
C CYS A 74 -4.59 -12.83 -11.72
N ALA A 75 -4.04 -11.62 -11.80
CA ALA A 75 -4.27 -10.58 -10.81
C ALA A 75 -4.85 -9.32 -11.46
N THR A 76 -5.66 -8.60 -10.69
CA THR A 76 -6.25 -7.34 -11.10
C THR A 76 -5.75 -6.25 -10.18
N ALA A 77 -5.26 -5.14 -10.75
CA ALA A 77 -4.83 -3.98 -9.99
C ALA A 77 -5.40 -2.69 -10.59
N ALA A 78 -5.68 -1.73 -9.72
CA ALA A 78 -6.11 -0.40 -10.10
C ALA A 78 -4.94 0.60 -10.00
N GLY A 79 -4.85 1.51 -10.95
CA GLY A 79 -3.80 2.52 -11.05
C GLY A 79 -4.29 3.80 -11.69
N SER A 80 -3.45 4.84 -11.66
CA SER A 80 -3.79 6.12 -12.28
C SER A 80 -3.65 6.08 -13.79
N THR A 81 -2.75 5.24 -14.28
CA THR A 81 -2.55 4.96 -15.70
C THR A 81 -2.63 3.47 -15.98
N VAL A 82 -2.89 3.13 -17.25
CA VAL A 82 -2.88 1.73 -17.74
C VAL A 82 -1.52 1.07 -17.49
N ALA A 83 -0.42 1.78 -17.71
CA ALA A 83 0.93 1.25 -17.50
C ALA A 83 1.19 0.91 -16.02
N GLU A 84 0.85 1.82 -15.11
CA GLU A 84 0.96 1.57 -13.66
C GLU A 84 0.08 0.40 -13.23
N ALA A 85 -1.19 0.41 -13.61
CA ALA A 85 -2.13 -0.65 -13.25
C ALA A 85 -1.67 -2.02 -13.78
N THR A 86 -1.15 -2.06 -15.02
CA THR A 86 -0.62 -3.29 -15.62
C THR A 86 0.62 -3.78 -14.87
N GLN A 87 1.57 -2.89 -14.55
CA GLN A 87 2.79 -3.25 -13.84
C GLN A 87 2.50 -3.76 -12.43
N THR A 88 1.59 -3.12 -11.71
CA THR A 88 1.15 -3.55 -10.37
C THR A 88 0.39 -4.87 -10.43
N ALA A 89 -0.48 -5.05 -11.44
CA ALA A 89 -1.18 -6.32 -11.64
C ALA A 89 -0.19 -7.44 -11.99
N HIS A 90 0.81 -7.15 -12.81
CA HIS A 90 1.84 -8.12 -13.21
C HIS A 90 2.68 -8.59 -12.01
N SER A 91 3.18 -7.66 -11.19
CA SER A 91 3.95 -8.01 -9.99
C SER A 91 3.12 -8.79 -8.97
N THR A 92 1.84 -8.44 -8.84
CA THR A 92 0.89 -9.16 -7.96
C THR A 92 0.60 -10.56 -8.49
N ALA A 93 0.44 -10.74 -9.79
CA ALA A 93 0.21 -12.05 -10.41
C ALA A 93 1.43 -12.97 -10.26
N CYS A 94 2.65 -12.41 -10.28
CA CYS A 94 3.90 -13.15 -10.09
C CYS A 94 4.14 -13.62 -8.64
N GLY A 95 3.57 -12.95 -7.64
CA GLY A 95 3.73 -13.31 -6.22
C GLY A 95 3.35 -14.77 -5.89
N PRO A 96 2.11 -15.21 -6.18
CA PRO A 96 1.65 -16.57 -5.84
C PRO A 96 2.21 -17.68 -6.75
N VAL A 97 2.67 -17.36 -7.96
CA VAL A 97 3.25 -18.37 -8.88
C VAL A 97 4.74 -18.58 -8.64
N ALA A 98 5.46 -17.57 -8.14
CA ALA A 98 6.87 -17.64 -7.80
C ALA A 98 7.09 -18.26 -6.41
N ARG A 99 7.95 -19.28 -6.31
CA ARG A 99 8.30 -19.97 -5.06
C ARG A 99 9.49 -19.36 -4.33
N GLY A 100 10.04 -18.27 -4.84
CA GLY A 100 11.18 -17.58 -4.26
C GLY A 100 11.50 -16.29 -5.00
N MET A 101 12.41 -15.50 -4.44
CA MET A 101 12.71 -14.16 -4.94
C MET A 101 13.26 -14.18 -6.38
N ASN A 102 14.08 -15.17 -6.73
CA ASN A 102 14.63 -15.31 -8.08
C ASN A 102 13.54 -15.59 -9.12
N GLU A 103 12.53 -16.39 -8.74
CA GLU A 103 11.39 -16.69 -9.59
C GLU A 103 10.45 -15.49 -9.77
N THR A 104 10.31 -14.64 -8.74
CA THR A 104 9.53 -13.41 -8.85
C THR A 104 10.13 -12.44 -9.86
N ILE A 105 11.46 -12.30 -9.87
CA ILE A 105 12.18 -11.48 -10.87
C ILE A 105 12.06 -12.11 -12.28
N ALA A 106 12.22 -13.43 -12.39
CA ALA A 106 12.10 -14.13 -13.66
C ALA A 106 10.69 -14.03 -14.26
N CYS A 107 9.65 -14.12 -13.42
CA CYS A 107 8.26 -13.89 -13.82
C CYS A 107 8.03 -12.42 -14.22
N GLY A 108 8.57 -11.47 -13.45
CA GLY A 108 8.49 -10.04 -13.76
C GLY A 108 9.10 -9.64 -15.11
N ASN A 109 10.10 -10.39 -15.58
CA ASN A 109 10.75 -10.18 -16.87
C ASN A 109 10.10 -10.95 -18.04
N ARG A 110 9.09 -11.79 -17.78
CA ARG A 110 8.34 -12.51 -18.82
C ARG A 110 7.18 -11.65 -19.31
N ALA A 111 6.83 -11.80 -20.59
CA ALA A 111 5.62 -11.17 -21.12
C ALA A 111 4.37 -11.87 -20.56
N PRO A 112 3.34 -11.12 -20.12
CA PRO A 112 2.08 -11.69 -19.67
C PRO A 112 1.29 -12.32 -20.83
N LEU A 113 0.49 -13.35 -20.54
CA LEU A 113 -0.35 -14.04 -21.53
C LEU A 113 -1.47 -13.14 -22.06
N SER A 114 -2.05 -12.33 -21.17
CA SER A 114 -3.14 -11.44 -21.53
C SER A 114 -3.17 -10.24 -20.61
N VAL A 115 -3.37 -9.07 -21.19
CA VAL A 115 -3.59 -7.80 -20.48
C VAL A 115 -4.96 -7.28 -20.89
N GLN A 116 -5.87 -7.18 -19.92
CA GLN A 116 -7.21 -6.66 -20.12
C GLN A 116 -7.36 -5.43 -19.24
N CYS A 117 -7.34 -4.25 -19.86
CA CYS A 117 -7.49 -2.99 -19.16
C CYS A 117 -8.86 -2.39 -19.45
N GLY A 118 -9.54 -1.99 -18.38
CA GLY A 118 -10.84 -1.35 -18.42
C GLY A 118 -10.89 -0.16 -17.47
N ARG A 119 -11.82 0.74 -17.73
CA ARG A 119 -12.16 1.80 -16.78
C ARG A 119 -13.11 1.20 -15.73
N ARG A 120 -12.82 1.37 -14.44
CA ARG A 120 -13.81 1.05 -13.39
C ARG A 120 -15.05 1.91 -13.62
N ARG A 121 -16.19 1.27 -13.91
CA ARG A 121 -17.50 1.93 -13.99
C ARG A 121 -18.16 1.95 -12.63
#